data_AF-A0A6I1MWM5-F1
#
_entry.id   AF-A0A6I1MWM5-F1
#
_cell.length_a   1.000
_cell.length_b   1.000
_cell.length_c   1.000
_cell.angle_alpha   90.00
_cell.angle_beta   90.00
_cell.angle_gamma   90.00
#
_symmetry.space_group_name_H-M   'P 1'
#
loop_
_entity.id
_entity.type
_entity.pdbx_description
1 polymer ?
#
loop_
_entity_poly.entity_id
_entity_poly.type
_entity_poly.pdbx_seq_one_letter_code
_entity_poly.pdbx_strand_id
1 'polypeptide(L)'
;MPALKEIVADTIGTSLLAASPMWDQAVDKIIPAQITAFVDRNAELGLRDAAESAISIAIERVAAAVDAGAMPRPSMLSYSRPEKQEVSRQELTGGMQYLGDLRTAMVLFALETGLDVAEVSQLTYLRLKALRIERRFSVLAEACLECAPPRQLSLQYVFWENSELGMPAPVFGLDADIFDAFGMVWAELNYAYRNM
;
A
#
# COMPACT_ATOMS: atom_id res chain seq x y z
N MET A 1 -0.66 34.87 -7.59
CA MET A 1 -1.76 34.00 -7.14
C MET A 1 -1.58 33.74 -5.65
N PRO A 2 -2.65 33.55 -4.88
CA PRO A 2 -2.54 33.25 -3.46
C PRO A 2 -1.76 31.95 -3.24
N ALA A 3 -1.13 31.85 -2.07
CA ALA A 3 -0.49 30.62 -1.63
C ALA A 3 -1.55 29.55 -1.35
N LEU A 4 -1.19 28.27 -1.50
CA LEU A 4 -2.13 27.18 -1.23
C LEU A 4 -2.76 27.31 0.17
N LYS A 5 -1.95 27.54 1.21
CA LYS A 5 -2.42 27.75 2.58
C LYS A 5 -3.50 28.83 2.73
N GLU A 6 -3.48 29.89 1.93
CA GLU A 6 -4.46 30.98 2.02
C GLU A 6 -5.86 30.54 1.59
N ILE A 7 -5.96 29.45 0.81
CA ILE A 7 -7.20 28.88 0.29
C ILE A 7 -7.71 27.75 1.17
N VAL A 8 -6.80 26.98 1.81
CA VAL A 8 -7.14 25.69 2.44
C VAL A 8 -6.77 25.56 3.92
N ALA A 9 -6.18 26.59 4.55
CA ALA A 9 -5.71 26.52 5.94
C ALA A 9 -6.82 26.22 6.95
N ASP A 10 -8.04 26.67 6.69
CA ASP A 10 -9.22 26.42 7.53
C ASP A 10 -9.65 24.95 7.55
N THR A 11 -9.30 24.19 6.51
CA THR A 11 -9.79 22.83 6.30
C THR A 11 -8.70 21.77 6.57
N ILE A 12 -7.44 22.03 6.20
CA ILE A 12 -6.37 21.02 6.22
C ILE A 12 -5.04 21.53 6.83
N GLY A 13 -5.09 22.55 7.68
CA GLY A 13 -3.92 23.17 8.32
C GLY A 13 -3.06 22.23 9.18
N THR A 14 -3.55 21.03 9.54
CA THR A 14 -2.80 20.00 10.28
C THR A 14 -2.50 18.74 9.45
N SER A 15 -2.78 18.78 8.14
CA SER A 15 -2.59 17.63 7.25
C SER A 15 -1.12 17.43 6.85
N LEU A 16 -0.82 16.29 6.22
CA LEU A 16 0.49 16.02 5.60
C LEU A 16 0.87 17.09 4.57
N LEU A 17 -0.13 17.73 3.95
CA LEU A 17 0.07 18.80 2.99
C LEU A 17 0.60 20.07 3.65
N ALA A 18 0.26 20.34 4.92
CA ALA A 18 0.75 21.49 5.67
C ALA A 18 2.24 21.41 6.03
N ALA A 19 2.77 20.18 6.11
CA ALA A 19 4.20 19.93 6.28
C ALA A 19 4.98 19.89 4.95
N SER A 20 4.28 19.99 3.81
CA SER A 20 4.87 19.92 2.47
C SER A 20 5.35 21.29 1.98
N PRO A 21 6.43 21.36 1.18
CA PRO A 21 6.82 22.60 0.48
C PRO A 21 5.71 23.21 -0.38
N MET A 22 4.72 22.42 -0.80
CA MET A 22 3.57 22.91 -1.56
C MET A 22 2.65 23.83 -0.75
N TRP A 23 2.70 23.79 0.59
CA TRP A 23 1.83 24.57 1.47
C TRP A 23 1.99 26.09 1.29
N ASP A 24 3.25 26.52 1.20
CA ASP A 24 3.62 27.92 1.05
C ASP A 24 3.72 28.35 -0.42
N GLN A 25 3.55 27.41 -1.36
CA GLN A 25 3.71 27.67 -2.78
C GLN A 25 2.44 28.32 -3.36
N ALA A 26 2.61 29.25 -4.30
CA ALA A 26 1.51 29.81 -5.07
C ALA A 26 0.86 28.73 -5.95
N VAL A 27 -0.47 28.68 -5.98
CA VAL A 27 -1.21 27.59 -6.68
C VAL A 27 -0.97 27.53 -8.19
N ASP A 28 -0.57 28.63 -8.87
CA ASP A 28 -0.15 28.59 -10.28
C ASP A 28 1.18 27.85 -10.49
N LYS A 29 2.02 27.79 -9.46
CA LYS A 29 3.33 27.15 -9.51
C LYS A 29 3.28 25.67 -9.15
N ILE A 30 2.16 25.20 -8.61
CA ILE A 30 1.95 23.79 -8.29
C ILE A 30 1.54 23.06 -9.57
N ILE A 31 2.40 22.14 -10.02
CA ILE A 31 2.15 21.30 -11.20
C ILE A 31 1.69 19.89 -10.80
N PRO A 32 0.91 19.19 -11.64
CA PRO A 32 0.43 17.83 -11.33
C PRO A 32 1.53 16.85 -10.92
N ALA A 33 2.71 16.93 -11.54
CA ALA A 33 3.84 16.06 -11.21
C ALA A 33 4.34 16.23 -9.75
N GLN A 34 4.22 17.43 -9.17
CA GLN A 34 4.57 17.65 -7.76
C GLN A 34 3.54 17.00 -6.81
N ILE A 35 2.28 16.99 -7.22
CA ILE A 35 1.20 16.34 -6.47
C ILE A 35 1.41 14.83 -6.49
N THR A 36 1.71 14.24 -7.66
CA THR A 36 2.06 12.81 -7.78
C THR A 36 3.25 12.47 -6.88
N ALA A 37 4.36 13.22 -6.98
CA ALA A 37 5.54 12.97 -6.15
C ALA A 37 5.28 13.09 -4.64
N PHE A 38 4.36 13.98 -4.23
CA PHE A 38 3.94 14.09 -2.84
C PHE A 38 3.15 12.86 -2.38
N VAL A 39 2.22 12.37 -3.19
CA VAL A 39 1.46 11.15 -2.90
C VAL A 39 2.38 9.95 -2.82
N ASP A 40 3.27 9.77 -3.80
CA ASP A 40 4.19 8.62 -3.88
C ASP A 40 5.13 8.57 -2.67
N ARG A 41 5.73 9.71 -2.28
CA ARG A 41 6.60 9.78 -1.09
C ARG A 41 5.85 9.41 0.19
N ASN A 42 4.59 9.81 0.33
CA ASN A 42 3.81 9.44 1.51
C ASN A 42 3.31 7.99 1.43
N ALA A 43 3.15 7.44 0.22
CA ALA A 43 2.84 6.03 0.02
C ALA A 43 3.97 5.12 0.51
N GLU A 44 5.24 5.48 0.27
CA GLU A 44 6.41 4.78 0.81
C GLU A 44 6.42 4.73 2.35
N LEU A 45 5.73 5.66 3.01
CA LEU A 45 5.59 5.73 4.46
C LEU A 45 4.28 5.10 4.99
N GLY A 46 3.49 4.46 4.12
CA GLY A 46 2.19 3.89 4.48
C GLY A 46 1.08 4.92 4.69
N LEU A 47 1.28 6.17 4.25
CA LEU A 47 0.38 7.31 4.47
C LEU A 47 -0.34 7.77 3.19
N ARG A 48 -0.43 6.91 2.16
CA ARG A 48 -1.01 7.24 0.85
C ARG A 48 -2.42 7.82 0.95
N ASP A 49 -3.31 7.15 1.67
CA ASP A 49 -4.72 7.57 1.77
C ASP A 49 -4.86 8.94 2.44
N ALA A 50 -4.04 9.22 3.47
CA ALA A 50 -4.03 10.53 4.13
C ALA A 50 -3.49 11.63 3.21
N ALA A 51 -2.47 11.32 2.40
CA ALA A 51 -1.90 12.26 1.43
C ALA A 51 -2.90 12.54 0.29
N GLU A 52 -3.51 11.50 -0.29
CA GLU A 52 -4.52 11.63 -1.34
C GLU A 52 -5.75 12.39 -0.85
N SER A 53 -6.23 12.12 0.38
CA SER A 53 -7.34 12.86 0.97
C SER A 53 -7.03 14.36 1.12
N ALA A 54 -5.84 14.70 1.61
CA ALA A 54 -5.42 16.09 1.75
C ALA A 54 -5.35 16.82 0.38
N ILE A 55 -4.84 16.14 -0.65
CA ILE A 55 -4.80 16.67 -2.02
C ILE A 55 -6.20 16.84 -2.61
N SER A 56 -7.10 15.86 -2.44
CA SER A 56 -8.48 15.96 -2.93
C SER A 56 -9.20 17.17 -2.34
N ILE A 57 -9.10 17.36 -1.01
CA ILE A 57 -9.69 18.53 -0.34
C ILE A 57 -9.08 19.82 -0.89
N ALA A 58 -7.75 19.84 -1.09
CA ALA A 58 -7.08 21.01 -1.63
C ALA A 58 -7.55 21.36 -3.05
N ILE A 59 -7.68 20.36 -3.93
CA ILE A 59 -8.16 20.52 -5.30
C ILE A 59 -9.62 21.01 -5.31
N GLU A 60 -10.49 20.44 -4.49
CA GLU A 60 -11.90 20.86 -4.38
C GLU A 60 -12.03 22.33 -3.97
N ARG A 61 -11.23 22.78 -3.01
CA ARG A 61 -11.24 24.17 -2.55
C ARG A 61 -10.69 25.13 -3.60
N VAL A 62 -9.62 24.76 -4.28
CA VAL A 62 -9.06 25.56 -5.38
C VAL A 62 -10.06 25.62 -6.55
N ALA A 63 -10.72 24.51 -6.88
CA ALA A 63 -11.78 24.49 -7.89
C ALA A 63 -12.94 25.42 -7.51
N ALA A 64 -13.42 25.37 -6.27
CA ALA A 64 -14.46 26.26 -5.77
C ALA A 64 -14.05 27.75 -5.85
N ALA A 65 -12.79 28.08 -5.57
CA ALA A 65 -12.28 29.45 -5.70
C ALA A 65 -12.23 29.92 -7.16
N VAL A 66 -11.90 29.03 -8.11
CA VAL A 66 -11.96 29.31 -9.55
C VAL A 66 -13.39 29.51 -10.01
N ASP A 67 -14.31 28.63 -9.60
CA ASP A 67 -15.73 28.71 -9.97
C ASP A 67 -16.39 29.97 -9.42
N ALA A 68 -15.96 30.44 -8.25
CA ALA A 68 -16.37 31.73 -7.67
C ALA A 68 -15.75 32.95 -8.37
N GLY A 69 -14.87 32.75 -9.37
CA GLY A 69 -14.17 33.82 -10.09
C GLY A 69 -13.08 34.53 -9.27
N ALA A 70 -12.69 33.98 -8.12
CA ALA A 70 -11.67 34.58 -7.25
C ALA A 70 -10.25 34.45 -7.84
N MET A 71 -10.06 33.51 -8.78
CA MET A 71 -8.76 33.30 -9.43
C MET A 71 -8.87 32.60 -10.80
N PRO A 72 -7.84 32.73 -11.67
CA PRO A 72 -7.73 31.93 -12.89
C PRO A 72 -7.51 30.44 -12.59
N ARG A 73 -7.87 29.56 -13.52
CA ARG A 73 -7.70 28.09 -13.39
C ARG A 73 -6.20 27.71 -13.32
N PRO A 74 -5.67 27.21 -12.19
CA PRO A 74 -4.27 26.79 -12.07
C PRO A 74 -4.03 25.38 -12.66
N SER A 75 -2.78 25.07 -12.98
CA SER A 75 -2.38 23.78 -13.58
C SER A 75 -2.58 22.57 -12.65
N MET A 76 -2.58 22.79 -11.33
CA MET A 76 -2.87 21.72 -10.36
C MET A 76 -4.26 21.09 -10.54
N LEU A 77 -5.24 21.80 -11.10
CA LEU A 77 -6.57 21.25 -11.36
C LEU A 77 -6.61 20.30 -12.56
N SER A 78 -5.50 20.14 -13.27
CA SER A 78 -5.31 19.09 -14.28
C SER A 78 -4.79 17.79 -13.67
N TYR A 79 -4.50 17.76 -12.36
CA TYR A 79 -4.16 16.53 -11.67
C TYR A 79 -5.37 15.59 -11.71
N SER A 80 -5.15 14.41 -12.29
CA SER A 80 -6.04 13.27 -12.12
C SER A 80 -5.39 12.33 -11.13
N ARG A 81 -6.16 11.90 -10.13
CA ARG A 81 -5.77 10.76 -9.30
C ARG A 81 -5.58 9.58 -10.26
N PRO A 82 -4.45 8.84 -10.18
CA PRO A 82 -4.36 7.54 -10.83
C PRO A 82 -5.54 6.72 -10.33
N GLU A 83 -6.30 6.08 -11.23
CA GLU A 83 -7.32 5.13 -10.79
C GLU A 83 -6.63 4.12 -9.87
N LYS A 84 -7.16 3.95 -8.65
CA LYS A 84 -6.70 2.88 -7.77
C LYS A 84 -6.91 1.60 -8.57
N GLN A 85 -5.82 0.89 -8.88
CA GLN A 85 -5.92 -0.35 -9.62
C GLN A 85 -6.80 -1.30 -8.83
N GLU A 86 -8.00 -1.54 -9.34
CA GLU A 86 -8.86 -2.61 -8.86
C GLU A 86 -8.28 -3.92 -9.38
N VAL A 87 -8.15 -4.90 -8.48
CA VAL A 87 -7.80 -6.26 -8.88
C VAL A 87 -9.11 -7.01 -9.06
N SER A 88 -9.42 -7.42 -10.28
CA SER A 88 -10.54 -8.31 -10.53
C SER A 88 -10.28 -9.69 -9.90
N ARG A 89 -11.35 -10.45 -9.62
CA ARG A 89 -11.20 -11.86 -9.15
C ARG A 89 -10.37 -12.72 -10.09
N GLN A 90 -10.43 -12.45 -11.40
CA GLN A 90 -9.66 -13.18 -12.39
C GLN A 90 -8.18 -12.83 -12.34
N GLU A 91 -7.83 -11.56 -12.19
CA GLU A 91 -6.45 -11.12 -11.99
C GLU A 91 -5.88 -11.61 -10.66
N LEU A 92 -6.68 -11.59 -9.59
CA LEU A 92 -6.28 -12.16 -8.29
C LEU A 92 -5.94 -13.64 -8.45
N THR A 93 -6.83 -14.41 -9.08
CA THR A 93 -6.62 -15.85 -9.31
C THR A 93 -5.39 -16.09 -10.20
N GLY A 94 -5.22 -15.30 -11.25
CA GLY A 94 -4.10 -15.41 -12.19
C GLY A 94 -2.75 -15.12 -11.53
N GLY A 95 -2.63 -14.03 -10.77
CA GLY A 95 -1.40 -13.71 -10.05
C GLY A 95 -1.08 -14.72 -8.93
N MET A 96 -2.10 -15.22 -8.22
CA MET A 96 -1.90 -16.30 -7.23
C MET A 96 -1.46 -17.62 -7.90
N GLN A 97 -1.88 -17.90 -9.14
CA GLN A 97 -1.36 -19.06 -9.87
C GLN A 97 0.10 -18.85 -10.31
N TYR A 98 0.49 -17.62 -10.63
CA TYR A 98 1.85 -17.27 -11.04
C TYR A 98 2.88 -17.48 -9.93
N LEU A 99 2.53 -17.10 -8.68
CA LEU A 99 3.43 -17.16 -7.53
C LEU A 99 3.82 -18.59 -7.09
N GLY A 100 3.00 -19.59 -7.42
CA GLY A 100 3.15 -20.95 -6.92
C GLY A 100 2.67 -21.15 -5.47
N ASP A 101 2.46 -22.41 -5.08
CA ASP A 101 1.66 -22.76 -3.89
C ASP A 101 2.14 -22.11 -2.59
N LEU A 102 3.45 -22.18 -2.30
CA LEU A 102 4.00 -21.66 -1.04
C LEU A 102 3.91 -20.14 -0.96
N ARG A 103 4.33 -19.42 -2.01
CA ARG A 103 4.29 -17.95 -2.03
C ARG A 103 2.84 -17.46 -2.02
N THR A 104 1.94 -18.13 -2.72
CA THR A 104 0.49 -17.85 -2.65
C THR A 104 -0.07 -18.02 -1.25
N ALA A 105 0.30 -19.09 -0.54
CA ALA A 105 -0.10 -19.26 0.85
C ALA A 105 0.43 -18.12 1.74
N MET A 106 1.67 -17.68 1.53
CA MET A 106 2.24 -16.55 2.29
C MET A 106 1.52 -15.23 2.00
N VAL A 107 1.26 -14.91 0.73
CA VAL A 107 0.56 -13.68 0.34
C VAL A 107 -0.87 -13.68 0.86
N LEU A 108 -1.62 -14.77 0.69
CA LEU A 108 -2.97 -14.90 1.24
C LEU A 108 -2.98 -14.82 2.77
N PHE A 109 -2.01 -15.45 3.43
CA PHE A 109 -1.88 -15.33 4.89
C PHE A 109 -1.62 -13.88 5.32
N ALA A 110 -0.76 -13.15 4.61
CA ALA A 110 -0.49 -11.73 4.86
C ALA A 110 -1.77 -10.89 4.68
N LEU A 111 -2.51 -11.11 3.59
CA LEU A 111 -3.76 -10.42 3.27
C LEU A 111 -4.84 -10.66 4.35
N GLU A 112 -5.06 -11.93 4.72
CA GLU A 112 -6.08 -12.34 5.69
C GLU A 112 -5.75 -11.89 7.13
N THR A 113 -4.48 -11.84 7.50
CA THR A 113 -4.06 -11.44 8.85
C THR A 113 -3.74 -9.95 8.96
N GLY A 114 -3.71 -9.24 7.83
CA GLY A 114 -3.29 -7.85 7.75
C GLY A 114 -1.83 -7.61 8.14
N LEU A 115 -1.00 -8.65 8.11
CA LEU A 115 0.44 -8.56 8.31
C LEU A 115 1.12 -8.05 7.04
N ASP A 116 2.25 -7.40 7.21
CA ASP A 116 3.11 -7.06 6.08
C ASP A 116 3.81 -8.31 5.53
N VAL A 117 4.07 -8.36 4.22
CA VAL A 117 4.74 -9.51 3.59
C VAL A 117 6.16 -9.71 4.11
N ALA A 118 6.88 -8.64 4.47
CA ALA A 118 8.17 -8.76 5.12
C ALA A 118 8.06 -9.39 6.52
N GLU A 119 6.98 -9.08 7.26
CA GLU A 119 6.70 -9.72 8.55
C GLU A 119 6.35 -11.19 8.38
N VAL A 120 5.60 -11.56 7.33
CA VAL A 120 5.27 -12.96 7.01
C VAL A 120 6.51 -13.76 6.60
N SER A 121 7.40 -13.21 5.76
CA SER A 121 8.70 -13.81 5.42
C SER A 121 9.56 -14.12 6.64
N GLN A 122 9.46 -13.29 7.68
CA GLN A 122 10.24 -13.43 8.92
C GLN A 122 9.44 -14.09 10.05
N LEU A 123 8.22 -14.58 9.77
CA LEU A 123 7.33 -15.11 10.78
C LEU A 123 7.92 -16.37 11.40
N THR A 124 8.16 -16.34 12.71
CA THR A 124 8.65 -17.49 13.46
C THR A 124 7.52 -18.28 14.09
N TYR A 125 7.73 -19.57 14.38
CA TYR A 125 6.73 -20.39 15.08
C TYR A 125 6.36 -19.82 16.46
N LEU A 126 7.32 -19.18 17.14
CA LEU A 126 7.06 -18.51 18.42
C LEU A 126 6.14 -17.31 18.24
N ARG A 127 6.40 -16.44 17.25
CA ARG A 127 5.54 -15.30 16.95
C ARG A 127 4.17 -15.76 16.48
N LEU A 128 4.09 -16.76 15.60
CA LEU A 128 2.82 -17.36 15.16
C LEU A 128 1.97 -17.84 16.33
N LYS A 129 2.59 -18.52 17.31
CA LYS A 129 1.89 -18.96 18.53
C LYS A 129 1.34 -17.77 19.33
N ALA A 130 2.10 -16.70 19.49
CA ALA A 130 1.63 -15.48 20.16
C ALA A 130 0.45 -14.86 19.38
N LEU A 131 0.58 -14.74 18.06
CA LEU A 131 -0.48 -14.19 17.20
C LEU A 131 -1.79 -14.98 17.28
N ARG A 132 -1.73 -16.32 17.30
CA ARG A 132 -2.94 -17.15 17.48
C ARG A 132 -3.65 -16.94 18.81
N ILE A 133 -2.94 -16.46 19.83
CA ILE A 133 -3.53 -16.10 21.13
C ILE A 133 -4.09 -14.67 21.08
N GLU A 134 -3.34 -13.74 20.48
CA GLU A 134 -3.70 -12.32 20.38
C GLU A 134 -4.91 -12.07 19.47
N ARG A 135 -5.09 -12.88 18.42
CA ARG A 135 -6.13 -12.70 17.41
C ARG A 135 -6.66 -14.04 16.90
N ARG A 136 -7.91 -14.00 16.47
CA ARG A 136 -8.57 -15.15 15.82
C ARG A 136 -8.27 -15.11 14.32
N PHE A 137 -7.60 -16.13 13.82
CA PHE A 137 -7.38 -16.29 12.38
C PHE A 137 -8.64 -16.75 11.67
N SER A 138 -8.76 -16.35 10.40
CA SER A 138 -9.79 -16.85 9.51
C SER A 138 -9.51 -18.31 9.12
N VAL A 139 -10.52 -18.99 8.58
CA VAL A 139 -10.36 -20.37 8.07
C VAL A 139 -9.33 -20.41 6.93
N LEU A 140 -9.31 -19.38 6.08
CA LEU A 140 -8.35 -19.28 4.98
C LEU A 140 -6.93 -19.07 5.51
N ALA A 141 -6.73 -18.19 6.48
CA ALA A 141 -5.42 -17.98 7.09
C ALA A 141 -4.88 -19.26 7.74
N GLU A 142 -5.73 -20.05 8.41
CA GLU A 142 -5.31 -21.35 8.95
C GLU A 142 -4.96 -22.35 7.84
N ALA A 143 -5.74 -22.41 6.75
CA ALA A 143 -5.44 -23.27 5.61
C ALA A 143 -4.11 -22.90 4.92
N CYS A 144 -3.76 -21.61 4.84
CA CYS A 144 -2.47 -21.18 4.31
C CYS A 144 -1.29 -21.69 5.15
N LEU A 145 -1.46 -21.83 6.47
CA LEU A 145 -0.42 -22.38 7.35
C LEU A 145 -0.22 -23.89 7.15
N GLU A 146 -1.21 -24.60 6.62
CA GLU A 146 -1.10 -26.03 6.27
C GLU A 146 -0.25 -26.25 5.01
N CYS A 147 -0.15 -25.25 4.13
CA CYS A 147 0.75 -25.26 2.98
C CYS A 147 2.22 -24.99 3.37
N ALA A 148 2.49 -24.55 4.60
CA ALA A 148 3.85 -24.32 5.06
C ALA A 148 4.63 -25.64 5.15
N PRO A 149 5.92 -25.67 4.77
CA PRO A 149 6.68 -26.91 4.86
C PRO A 149 6.85 -27.38 6.32
N PRO A 150 7.13 -28.67 6.53
CA PRO A 150 7.32 -29.22 7.87
C PRO A 150 8.38 -28.44 8.67
N ARG A 151 8.13 -28.27 9.97
CA ARG A 151 9.05 -27.54 10.84
C ARG A 151 10.44 -28.17 10.84
N GLN A 152 11.43 -27.40 10.42
CA GLN A 152 12.86 -27.75 10.54
C GLN A 152 13.37 -27.38 11.92
N LEU A 153 14.22 -28.21 12.53
CA LEU A 153 14.77 -27.94 13.87
C LEU A 153 15.82 -26.81 13.85
N SER A 154 16.55 -26.69 12.74
CA SER A 154 17.58 -25.67 12.55
C SER A 154 17.03 -24.31 12.12
N LEU A 155 15.74 -24.21 11.82
CA LEU A 155 15.12 -23.00 11.30
C LEU A 155 13.89 -22.62 12.11
N GLN A 156 13.82 -21.35 12.52
CA GLN A 156 12.74 -20.86 13.36
C GLN A 156 11.52 -20.34 12.57
N TYR A 157 11.67 -20.17 11.26
CA TYR A 157 10.66 -19.58 10.38
C TYR A 157 9.56 -20.58 10.02
N VAL A 158 8.33 -20.07 9.93
CA VAL A 158 7.14 -20.85 9.56
C VAL A 158 7.19 -21.19 8.09
N PHE A 159 7.42 -20.18 7.25
CA PHE A 159 7.57 -20.34 5.81
C PHE A 159 9.04 -20.32 5.45
N TRP A 160 9.48 -21.34 4.75
CA TRP A 160 10.85 -21.51 4.33
C TRP A 160 10.92 -22.30 3.03
N GLU A 161 12.00 -22.14 2.28
CA GLU A 161 12.28 -22.93 1.09
C GLU A 161 13.73 -23.39 1.10
N ASN A 162 14.07 -24.39 0.29
CA ASN A 162 15.46 -24.74 0.11
C ASN A 162 16.10 -23.69 -0.80
N SER A 163 17.14 -23.03 -0.30
CA SER A 163 18.02 -22.20 -1.14
C SER A 163 18.66 -23.02 -2.25
N GLU A 164 19.27 -22.36 -3.24
CA GLU A 164 20.01 -23.01 -4.34
C GLU A 164 21.11 -23.96 -3.84
N LEU A 165 21.64 -23.71 -2.63
CA LEU A 165 22.63 -24.55 -1.97
C LEU A 165 22.02 -25.75 -1.21
N GLY A 166 20.71 -25.96 -1.31
CA GLY A 166 19.97 -27.03 -0.63
C GLY A 166 19.74 -26.80 0.87
N MET A 167 20.08 -25.62 1.38
CA MET A 167 19.90 -25.27 2.79
C MET A 167 18.56 -24.59 3.02
N PRO A 168 17.82 -24.96 4.09
CA PRO A 168 16.54 -24.33 4.40
C PRO A 168 16.76 -22.86 4.79
N ALA A 169 16.04 -21.96 4.15
CA ALA A 169 16.10 -20.52 4.35
C ALA A 169 14.69 -19.92 4.36
N PRO A 170 14.43 -18.82 5.08
CA PRO A 170 13.17 -18.11 4.97
C PRO A 170 12.92 -17.64 3.52
N VAL A 171 11.64 -17.63 3.13
CA VAL A 171 11.24 -17.19 1.79
C VAL A 171 11.31 -15.67 1.73
N PHE A 172 12.28 -15.14 0.97
CA PHE A 172 12.44 -13.72 0.72
C PHE A 172 11.91 -13.32 -0.67
N GLY A 173 11.83 -12.01 -0.91
CA GLY A 173 11.52 -11.48 -2.24
C GLY A 173 10.03 -11.42 -2.59
N LEU A 174 9.13 -11.66 -1.64
CA LEU A 174 7.67 -11.63 -1.88
C LEU A 174 7.19 -10.33 -2.52
N ASP A 175 7.75 -9.17 -2.13
CA ASP A 175 7.40 -7.88 -2.75
C ASP A 175 7.69 -7.85 -4.25
N ALA A 176 8.83 -8.43 -4.66
CA ALA A 176 9.21 -8.51 -6.07
C ALA A 176 8.30 -9.49 -6.81
N ASP A 177 8.01 -10.66 -6.24
CA ASP A 177 7.12 -11.62 -6.91
C ASP A 177 5.69 -11.11 -7.01
N ILE A 178 5.21 -10.37 -6.01
CA ILE A 178 3.90 -9.70 -6.05
C ILE A 178 3.90 -8.69 -7.19
N PHE A 179 4.95 -7.88 -7.31
CA PHE A 179 5.05 -6.92 -8.40
C PHE A 179 5.09 -7.62 -9.76
N ASP A 180 5.84 -8.70 -9.91
CA ASP A 180 5.93 -9.46 -11.16
C ASP A 180 4.59 -10.16 -11.50
N ALA A 181 3.86 -10.65 -10.49
CA ALA A 181 2.59 -11.37 -10.67
C ALA A 181 1.40 -10.44 -10.94
N PHE A 182 1.35 -9.28 -10.30
CA PHE A 182 0.17 -8.39 -10.30
C PHE A 182 0.43 -7.04 -10.97
N GLY A 183 1.69 -6.66 -11.21
CA GLY A 183 2.05 -5.31 -11.63
C GLY A 183 1.81 -4.25 -10.56
N MET A 184 1.71 -4.66 -9.29
CA MET A 184 1.30 -3.84 -8.14
C MET A 184 2.28 -3.99 -6.99
N VAL A 185 2.46 -2.93 -6.21
CA VAL A 185 3.18 -3.07 -4.93
C VAL A 185 2.27 -3.67 -3.85
N TRP A 186 2.85 -4.24 -2.78
CA TRP A 186 2.11 -4.87 -1.69
C TRP A 186 0.97 -4.02 -1.14
N ALA A 187 1.22 -2.73 -0.91
CA ALA A 187 0.21 -1.81 -0.39
C ALA A 187 -1.03 -1.69 -1.30
N GLU A 188 -0.83 -1.74 -2.61
CA GLU A 188 -1.90 -1.65 -3.61
C GLU A 188 -2.70 -2.95 -3.67
N LEU A 189 -2.01 -4.11 -3.69
CA LEU A 189 -2.67 -5.42 -3.65
C LEU A 189 -3.50 -5.62 -2.38
N ASN A 190 -2.93 -5.28 -1.21
CA ASN A 190 -3.64 -5.39 0.07
C ASN A 190 -4.85 -4.46 0.13
N TYR A 191 -4.73 -3.24 -0.41
CA TYR A 191 -5.88 -2.35 -0.54
C TYR A 191 -6.94 -2.95 -1.45
N ALA A 192 -6.57 -3.42 -2.65
CA ALA A 192 -7.49 -3.99 -3.62
C ALA A 192 -8.25 -5.20 -3.04
N TYR A 193 -7.53 -6.11 -2.39
CA TYR A 193 -8.12 -7.30 -1.75
C TYR A 193 -9.17 -6.96 -0.68
N ARG A 194 -8.92 -5.93 0.15
CA ARG A 194 -9.86 -5.52 1.22
C ARG A 194 -11.13 -4.84 0.71
N ASN A 195 -11.10 -4.35 -0.54
CA ASN A 195 -12.20 -3.61 -1.15
C ASN A 195 -12.91 -4.40 -2.27
N MET A 196 -12.58 -5.69 -2.44
CA MET A 196 -13.29 -6.65 -3.30
C MET A 196 -14.54 -7.23 -2.63
#